data_AF-A0A258QAV6-F1
#
_entry.id   AF-A0A258QAV6-F1
#
_cell.length_a   1.000
_cell.length_b   1.000
_cell.length_c   1.000
_cell.angle_alpha   90.00
_cell.angle_beta   90.00
_cell.angle_gamma   90.00
#
_symmetry.space_group_name_H-M   'P 1'
#
loop_
_entity.id
_entity.type
_entity.pdbx_description
1 polymer ?
#
loop_
_entity_poly.entity_id
_entity_poly.type
_entity_poly.pdbx_seq_one_letter_code
_entity_poly.pdbx_strand_id
1 'polypeptide(L)'
;MPQSHPPSALTPGFILLQSNRLEVLRQLLIDWLKTTPLAPLENETVLVQSNGMAQWLKLGMASARAPSGGGLGIATGIETLFPARLQWQCYRAIFGADAVPQDSPLDKNLLVWRLMRLLPAELNTPEFKPLRHYIQTDDTPDSVI
;
A
#
# COMPACT_ATOMS: atom_id res chain seq x y z
N MET A 1 26.31 7.97 -28.38
CA MET A 1 25.28 8.67 -27.57
C MET A 1 23.94 8.13 -28.02
N PRO A 2 23.22 7.31 -27.23
CA PRO A 2 21.89 6.86 -27.64
C PRO A 2 20.94 8.06 -27.55
N GLN A 3 20.19 8.30 -28.62
CA GLN A 3 19.32 9.44 -28.75
C GLN A 3 18.11 9.30 -27.81
N SER A 4 17.89 10.30 -26.96
CA SER A 4 16.70 10.42 -26.12
C SER A 4 15.52 10.83 -27.00
N HIS A 5 14.72 9.86 -27.43
CA HIS A 5 13.41 10.15 -28.00
C HIS A 5 12.50 10.68 -26.88
N PRO A 6 11.75 11.78 -27.08
CA PRO A 6 10.77 12.20 -26.09
C PRO A 6 9.73 11.06 -25.94
N PRO A 7 9.34 10.68 -24.71
CA PRO A 7 8.30 9.68 -24.52
C PRO A 7 7.03 10.17 -25.21
N SER A 8 6.48 9.35 -26.10
CA SER A 8 5.18 9.61 -26.73
C SER A 8 4.17 9.84 -25.62
N ALA A 9 3.57 11.02 -25.56
CA ALA A 9 2.71 11.41 -24.44
C ALA A 9 1.53 10.43 -24.33
N LEU A 10 1.49 9.65 -23.24
CA LEU A 10 0.39 8.75 -22.95
C LEU A 10 -0.89 9.59 -22.78
N THR A 11 -1.94 9.25 -23.54
CA THR A 11 -3.27 9.85 -23.32
C THR A 11 -3.77 9.43 -21.95
N PRO A 12 -4.05 10.36 -21.03
CA PRO A 12 -4.57 10.01 -19.71
C PRO A 12 -5.93 9.32 -19.82
N GLY A 13 -6.15 8.27 -19.03
CA GLY A 13 -7.41 7.54 -19.01
C GLY A 13 -7.42 6.42 -17.98
N PHE A 14 -8.63 5.94 -17.66
CA PHE A 14 -8.82 4.75 -16.84
C PHE A 14 -9.03 3.54 -17.76
N ILE A 15 -8.17 2.53 -17.60
CA ILE A 15 -8.25 1.29 -18.37
C ILE A 15 -8.59 0.15 -17.41
N LEU A 16 -9.67 -0.57 -17.69
CA LEU A 16 -10.03 -1.79 -16.97
C LEU A 16 -9.55 -3.00 -17.78
N LEU A 17 -8.63 -3.76 -17.19
CA LEU A 17 -8.13 -5.01 -17.74
C LEU A 17 -8.62 -6.16 -16.87
N GLN A 18 -9.27 -7.16 -17.48
CA GLN A 18 -9.81 -8.31 -16.78
C GLN A 18 -9.16 -9.60 -17.29
N SER A 19 -8.81 -10.50 -16.36
CA SER A 19 -8.37 -11.85 -16.66
C SER A 19 -8.81 -12.80 -15.54
N ASN A 20 -8.94 -14.07 -15.86
CA ASN A 20 -9.13 -15.15 -14.90
C ASN A 20 -7.80 -15.68 -14.31
N ARG A 21 -6.66 -15.21 -14.82
CA ARG A 21 -5.33 -15.58 -14.35
C ARG A 21 -4.49 -14.34 -14.09
N LEU A 22 -4.04 -14.18 -12.85
CA LEU A 22 -3.29 -13.00 -12.46
C LEU A 22 -1.92 -12.96 -13.14
N GLU A 23 -1.35 -14.12 -13.45
CA GLU A 23 -0.08 -14.27 -14.17
C GLU A 23 -0.13 -13.62 -15.55
N VAL A 24 -1.29 -13.68 -16.21
CA VAL A 24 -1.50 -13.04 -17.52
C VAL A 24 -1.52 -11.53 -17.38
N LEU A 25 -2.21 -10.99 -16.37
CA LEU A 25 -2.22 -9.55 -16.09
C LEU A 25 -0.82 -9.04 -15.70
N ARG A 26 -0.07 -9.83 -14.92
CA ARG A 26 1.32 -9.51 -14.59
C ARG A 26 2.20 -9.47 -15.83
N GLN A 27 2.07 -10.46 -16.73
CA GLN A 27 2.86 -10.47 -17.95
C GLN A 27 2.50 -9.28 -18.85
N LEU A 28 1.21 -8.96 -18.97
CA LEU A 28 0.74 -7.79 -19.70
C LEU A 28 1.33 -6.48 -19.15
N LEU A 29 1.36 -6.32 -17.82
CA LEU A 29 2.00 -5.18 -17.17
C LEU A 29 3.50 -5.13 -17.49
N ILE A 30 4.22 -6.25 -17.39
CA ILE A 30 5.65 -6.32 -17.69
C ILE A 30 5.93 -5.91 -19.15
N ASP A 31 5.11 -6.40 -20.08
CA ASP A 31 5.30 -6.11 -21.50
C ASP A 31 4.96 -4.64 -21.82
N TRP A 32 3.96 -4.07 -21.14
CA TRP A 32 3.67 -2.63 -21.19
C TRP A 32 4.83 -1.78 -20.67
N LEU A 33 5.43 -2.14 -19.53
CA LEU A 33 6.57 -1.39 -18.97
C LEU A 33 7.81 -1.43 -19.89
N LYS A 34 7.98 -2.51 -20.68
CA LYS A 34 9.08 -2.58 -21.67
C LYS A 34 8.86 -1.63 -22.85
N THR A 35 7.62 -1.42 -23.29
CA THR A 35 7.32 -0.56 -24.44
C THR A 35 7.17 0.92 -24.06
N THR A 36 6.91 1.18 -22.78
CA THR A 36 6.61 2.52 -22.26
C THR A 36 7.39 2.78 -20.98
N PRO A 37 8.73 2.88 -21.05
CA PRO A 37 9.57 3.15 -19.89
C PRO A 37 9.35 4.58 -19.37
N LEU A 38 9.36 4.73 -18.04
CA LEU A 38 9.38 6.04 -17.38
C LEU A 38 10.71 6.78 -17.60
N ALA A 39 10.74 8.06 -17.21
CA ALA A 39 11.98 8.82 -17.23
C ALA A 39 13.00 8.28 -16.20
N PRO A 40 14.30 8.55 -16.38
CA PRO A 40 15.32 8.11 -15.45
C PRO A 40 15.02 8.53 -14.01
N LEU A 41 15.16 7.59 -13.06
CA LEU A 41 14.90 7.77 -11.62
C LEU A 41 13.45 8.02 -11.21
N GLU A 42 12.49 7.95 -12.14
CA GLU A 42 11.08 7.87 -11.78
C GLU A 42 10.73 6.49 -11.24
N ASN A 43 9.82 6.47 -10.26
CA ASN A 43 9.34 5.23 -9.66
C ASN A 43 8.05 4.76 -10.34
N GLU A 44 7.97 3.47 -10.60
CA GLU A 44 6.72 2.78 -10.93
C GLU A 44 5.86 2.67 -9.68
N THR A 45 4.67 3.28 -9.69
CA THR A 45 3.74 3.17 -8.57
C THR A 45 2.70 2.08 -8.84
N VAL A 46 2.62 1.08 -7.96
CA VAL A 46 1.63 0.00 -8.07
C VAL A 46 0.76 -0.07 -6.83
N LEU A 47 -0.55 0.01 -7.02
CA LEU A 47 -1.53 -0.24 -5.97
C LEU A 47 -1.75 -1.74 -5.79
N VAL A 48 -1.53 -2.25 -4.58
CA VAL A 48 -1.72 -3.67 -4.23
C VAL A 48 -2.58 -3.81 -2.97
N GLN A 49 -3.24 -4.96 -2.81
CA GLN A 49 -4.09 -5.25 -1.66
C GLN A 49 -3.31 -5.81 -0.46
N SER A 50 -2.11 -6.36 -0.67
CA SER A 50 -1.34 -7.00 0.39
C SER A 50 0.16 -7.00 0.10
N ASN A 51 0.96 -7.19 1.15
CA ASN A 51 2.40 -7.38 1.04
C ASN A 51 2.77 -8.60 0.17
N GLY A 52 2.00 -9.70 0.29
CA GLY A 52 2.20 -10.89 -0.52
C GLY A 52 2.05 -10.60 -2.03
N MET A 53 1.04 -9.79 -2.39
CA MET A 53 0.84 -9.36 -3.78
C MET A 53 1.98 -8.49 -4.29
N ALA A 54 2.43 -7.52 -3.49
CA ALA A 54 3.59 -6.69 -3.80
C ALA A 54 4.83 -7.55 -4.08
N GLN A 55 5.11 -8.52 -3.20
CA GLN A 55 6.29 -9.35 -3.33
C GLN A 55 6.19 -10.29 -4.54
N TRP A 56 5.03 -10.91 -4.75
CA TRP A 56 4.77 -11.74 -5.92
C TRP A 56 4.99 -10.96 -7.23
N LEU A 57 4.49 -9.73 -7.31
CA LEU A 57 4.67 -8.88 -8.48
C LEU A 57 6.15 -8.51 -8.68
N LYS A 58 6.85 -8.08 -7.62
CA LYS A 58 8.29 -7.74 -7.66
C LYS A 58 9.14 -8.92 -8.13
N LEU A 59 8.90 -10.12 -7.60
CA LEU A 59 9.61 -11.34 -8.02
C LEU A 59 9.33 -11.67 -9.49
N GLY A 60 8.07 -11.55 -9.91
CA GLY A 60 7.69 -11.78 -11.29
C GLY A 60 8.34 -10.79 -12.26
N MET A 61 8.47 -9.51 -11.88
CA MET A 61 9.18 -8.50 -12.65
C MET A 61 10.70 -8.72 -12.63
N ALA A 62 11.27 -9.14 -11.51
CA ALA A 62 12.70 -9.42 -11.38
C ALA A 62 13.15 -10.69 -12.12
N SER A 63 12.21 -11.56 -12.49
CA SER A 63 12.52 -12.78 -13.24
C SER A 63 13.31 -12.50 -14.53
N ALA A 64 14.08 -13.51 -14.95
CA ALA A 64 14.99 -13.38 -16.08
C ALA A 64 14.26 -12.91 -17.35
N ARG A 65 14.96 -12.10 -18.14
CA ARG A 65 14.49 -11.72 -19.48
C ARG A 65 14.46 -12.96 -20.37
N ALA A 66 13.41 -13.08 -21.17
CA ALA A 66 13.27 -14.13 -22.16
C ALA A 66 12.66 -13.55 -23.45
N PRO A 67 12.89 -14.18 -24.63
CA PRO A 67 12.30 -13.73 -25.89
C PRO A 67 10.77 -13.71 -25.87
N SER A 68 10.16 -14.61 -25.09
CA SER A 68 8.71 -14.74 -24.93
C SER A 68 8.36 -15.06 -23.47
N GLY A 69 7.59 -14.18 -22.82
CA GLY A 69 7.01 -14.46 -21.49
C GLY A 69 7.98 -14.43 -20.30
N GLY A 70 8.92 -13.47 -20.27
CA GLY A 70 9.86 -13.25 -19.15
C GLY A 70 9.73 -11.88 -18.48
N GLY A 71 10.49 -11.68 -17.40
CA GLY A 71 10.53 -10.44 -16.63
C GLY A 71 11.42 -9.34 -17.21
N LEU A 72 11.77 -8.38 -16.36
CA LEU A 72 12.66 -7.26 -16.62
C LEU A 72 14.11 -7.56 -16.21
N GLY A 73 14.36 -8.67 -15.51
CA GLY A 73 15.66 -9.08 -14.95
C GLY A 73 16.03 -8.36 -13.65
N ILE A 74 15.31 -7.30 -13.29
CA ILE A 74 15.45 -6.54 -12.05
C ILE A 74 14.11 -5.88 -11.71
N ALA A 75 13.80 -5.76 -10.42
CA ALA A 75 12.66 -5.01 -9.93
C ALA A 75 13.17 -3.96 -8.91
N THR A 76 13.42 -2.75 -9.40
CA THR A 76 13.84 -1.59 -8.61
C THR A 76 13.00 -0.37 -8.99
N GLY A 77 12.98 0.66 -8.14
CA GLY A 77 12.17 1.85 -8.37
C GLY A 77 10.67 1.56 -8.39
N ILE A 78 10.20 0.54 -7.64
CA ILE A 78 8.78 0.20 -7.55
C ILE A 78 8.24 0.62 -6.19
N GLU A 79 7.41 1.64 -6.18
CA GLU A 79 6.64 2.06 -5.02
C GLU A 79 5.34 1.26 -4.95
N THR A 80 5.15 0.55 -3.84
CA THR A 80 3.91 -0.21 -3.60
C THR A 80 3.00 0.58 -2.67
N LEU A 81 1.80 0.92 -3.14
CA LEU A 81 0.77 1.58 -2.37
C LEU A 81 -0.31 0.60 -1.95
N PHE A 82 -0.94 0.88 -0.81
CA PHE A 82 -2.12 0.17 -0.33
C PHE A 82 -3.35 1.08 -0.46
N PRO A 83 -4.58 0.51 -0.58
CA PRO A 83 -5.81 1.28 -0.78
C PRO A 83 -6.00 2.41 0.24
N ALA A 84 -5.78 2.15 1.53
CA ALA A 84 -5.92 3.16 2.57
C ALA A 84 -4.95 4.34 2.39
N ARG A 85 -3.70 4.06 1.99
CA ARG A 85 -2.70 5.11 1.75
C ARG A 85 -3.03 5.91 0.49
N LEU A 86 -3.47 5.24 -0.58
CA LEU A 86 -3.91 5.91 -1.80
C LEU A 86 -5.11 6.83 -1.51
N GLN A 87 -6.11 6.35 -0.75
CA GLN A 87 -7.24 7.17 -0.35
C GLN A 87 -6.81 8.43 0.38
N TRP A 88 -5.86 8.32 1.32
CA TRP A 88 -5.31 9.48 2.02
C TRP A 88 -4.57 10.44 1.08
N GLN A 89 -3.77 9.91 0.15
CA GLN A 89 -3.09 10.71 -0.88
C GLN A 89 -4.10 11.46 -1.77
N CYS A 90 -5.21 10.82 -2.16
CA CYS A 90 -6.28 11.46 -2.92
C CYS A 90 -6.92 12.61 -2.14
N TYR A 91 -7.22 12.43 -0.85
CA TYR A 91 -7.74 13.53 -0.02
C TYR A 91 -6.78 14.71 0.03
N ARG A 92 -5.47 14.45 0.24
CA ARG A 92 -4.46 15.51 0.25
C ARG A 92 -4.33 16.20 -1.11
N ALA A 93 -4.42 15.46 -2.20
CA ALA A 93 -4.34 16.01 -3.55
C ALA A 93 -5.55 16.91 -3.89
N ILE A 94 -6.74 16.58 -3.38
CA ILE A 94 -7.98 17.32 -3.66
C ILE A 94 -8.12 18.53 -2.72
N PHE A 95 -7.91 18.35 -1.42
CA PHE A 95 -8.16 19.39 -0.40
C PHE A 95 -6.92 20.22 -0.05
N GLY A 96 -5.74 19.81 -0.51
CA GLY A 96 -4.48 20.50 -0.26
C GLY A 96 -3.79 20.06 1.04
N ALA A 97 -2.49 20.33 1.08
CA ALA A 97 -1.62 19.93 2.20
C ALA A 97 -1.89 20.68 3.50
N ASP A 98 -2.47 21.89 3.43
CA ASP A 98 -2.79 22.71 4.60
C ASP A 98 -4.06 22.21 5.31
N ALA A 99 -5.02 21.65 4.57
CA ALA A 99 -6.27 21.14 5.10
C ALA A 99 -6.15 19.69 5.59
N VAL A 100 -5.27 18.89 4.98
CA VAL A 100 -5.14 17.46 5.28
C VAL A 100 -3.69 17.13 5.68
N PRO A 101 -3.47 16.70 6.94
CA PRO A 101 -2.13 16.42 7.45
C PRO A 101 -1.47 15.26 6.70
N GLN A 102 -0.14 15.20 6.78
CA GLN A 102 0.65 14.18 6.08
C GLN A 102 0.24 12.75 6.46
N ASP A 103 0.11 12.48 7.76
CA ASP A 103 -0.34 11.20 8.31
C ASP A 103 -1.77 11.32 8.82
N SER A 104 -2.52 10.21 8.79
CA SER A 104 -3.88 10.21 9.29
C SER A 104 -3.86 10.28 10.83
N PRO A 105 -4.59 11.21 11.46
CA PRO A 105 -4.70 11.27 12.92
C PRO A 105 -5.32 10.01 13.54
N LEU A 106 -5.94 9.17 12.71
CA LEU A 106 -6.59 7.91 13.07
C LEU A 106 -5.81 6.69 12.59
N ASP A 107 -4.56 6.87 12.13
CA ASP A 107 -3.68 5.75 11.84
C ASP A 107 -3.51 4.85 13.06
N LYS A 108 -3.42 3.54 12.82
CA LYS A 108 -3.44 2.51 13.88
C LYS A 108 -2.50 2.83 15.05
N ASN A 109 -1.26 3.21 14.76
CA ASN A 109 -0.26 3.49 15.80
C ASN A 109 -0.64 4.70 16.66
N LEU A 110 -1.16 5.78 16.06
CA LEU A 110 -1.59 6.98 16.78
C LEU A 110 -2.90 6.73 17.54
N LEU A 111 -3.81 5.95 16.94
CA LEU A 111 -5.09 5.63 17.53
C LEU A 111 -4.95 4.83 18.82
N VAL A 112 -3.98 3.90 18.89
CA VAL A 112 -3.69 3.15 20.12
C VAL A 112 -3.37 4.10 21.28
N TRP A 113 -2.45 5.06 21.09
CA TRP A 113 -2.10 6.02 22.13
C TRP A 113 -3.25 6.97 22.50
N ARG A 114 -4.06 7.37 21.51
CA ARG A 114 -5.27 8.15 21.76
C ARG A 114 -6.27 7.37 22.61
N LEU A 115 -6.53 6.10 22.27
CA LEU A 115 -7.42 5.24 23.03
C LEU A 115 -6.90 5.00 24.45
N MET A 116 -5.60 4.71 24.63
CA MET A 116 -5.00 4.53 25.96
C MET A 116 -5.15 5.76 26.87
N ARG A 117 -5.23 6.96 26.30
CA ARG A 117 -5.51 8.19 27.06
C ARG A 117 -6.99 8.39 27.38
N LEU A 118 -7.89 7.96 26.49
CA LEU A 118 -9.33 8.18 26.64
C LEU A 118 -10.00 7.09 27.49
N LEU A 119 -9.58 5.84 27.34
CA LEU A 119 -10.18 4.68 28.02
C LEU A 119 -10.26 4.82 29.54
N PRO A 120 -9.25 5.34 30.27
CA PRO A 120 -9.33 5.53 31.73
C PRO A 120 -10.50 6.42 32.18
N ALA A 121 -10.84 7.46 31.41
CA ALA A 121 -11.94 8.35 31.73
C ALA A 121 -13.30 7.70 31.45
N GLU A 122 -13.39 6.91 30.38
CA GLU A 122 -14.64 6.27 29.94
C GLU A 122 -14.92 4.93 30.64
N LEU A 123 -13.94 4.35 31.33
CA LEU A 123 -14.03 3.03 31.95
C LEU A 123 -15.22 2.88 32.93
N ASN A 124 -15.65 3.96 33.57
CA ASN A 124 -16.76 3.96 34.52
C ASN A 124 -18.15 3.97 33.87
N THR A 125 -18.25 4.20 32.58
CA THR A 125 -19.53 4.17 31.85
C THR A 125 -20.08 2.72 31.74
N PRO A 126 -21.42 2.55 31.76
CA PRO A 126 -22.04 1.22 31.72
C PRO A 126 -21.64 0.37 30.50
N GLU A 127 -21.46 1.02 29.35
CA GLU A 127 -21.15 0.39 28.06
C GLU A 127 -19.79 -0.31 28.07
N PHE A 128 -18.85 0.17 28.89
CA PHE A 128 -17.49 -0.35 29.01
C PHE A 128 -17.33 -1.40 30.12
N LYS A 129 -18.43 -1.91 30.69
CA LYS A 129 -18.40 -2.94 31.76
C LYS A 129 -17.55 -4.18 31.40
N PRO A 130 -17.63 -4.78 30.19
CA PRO A 130 -16.79 -5.92 29.84
C PRO A 130 -15.29 -5.58 29.84
N LEU A 131 -14.93 -4.41 29.33
CA LEU A 131 -13.53 -3.95 29.28
C LEU A 131 -13.00 -3.63 30.68
N ARG A 132 -13.83 -3.01 31.54
CA ARG A 132 -13.49 -2.75 32.94
C ARG A 132 -13.18 -4.02 33.70
N HIS A 133 -13.99 -5.05 33.50
CA HIS A 133 -13.74 -6.36 34.09
C HIS A 133 -12.42 -6.92 33.58
N TYR A 134 -12.22 -6.99 32.25
CA TYR A 134 -10.98 -7.50 31.65
C TYR A 134 -9.71 -6.87 32.21
N ILE A 135 -9.67 -5.53 32.32
CA ILE A 135 -8.50 -4.81 32.83
C ILE A 135 -8.25 -5.07 34.33
N GLN A 136 -9.30 -5.29 35.13
CA GLN A 136 -9.17 -5.55 36.56
C GLN A 136 -8.73 -6.98 36.87
N THR A 137 -8.94 -7.93 35.96
CA THR A 137 -8.60 -9.34 36.18
C THR A 137 -7.12 -9.66 35.98
N ASP A 138 -6.34 -8.79 35.31
CA ASP A 138 -4.89 -8.98 35.11
C ASP A 138 -4.02 -8.55 36.31
N ASP A 139 -4.61 -7.93 37.35
CA ASP A 139 -3.90 -7.56 38.59
C ASP A 139 -3.71 -8.74 39.57
N THR A 140 -4.27 -9.92 39.26
CA THR A 140 -3.82 -11.16 39.90
C THR A 140 -2.65 -11.70 39.09
N PRO A 141 -1.40 -11.70 39.62
CA PRO A 141 -0.34 -12.47 38.98
C PRO A 141 -0.87 -13.89 38.82
N ASP A 142 -0.67 -14.51 37.65
CA ASP A 142 -0.94 -15.92 37.41
C ASP A 142 -0.33 -16.75 38.55
N SER A 143 -1.14 -16.96 39.59
CA SER A 143 -0.83 -17.90 40.64
C SER A 143 -1.23 -19.25 40.08
N VAL A 144 -0.26 -20.16 40.08
CA VAL A 144 -0.30 -21.59 39.69
C VAL A 144 0.13 -21.77 38.22
N ILE A 145 1.30 -22.35 37.94
CA ILE A 145 1.76 -23.68 38.39
C ILE A 145 3.16 -23.64 39.02
#